data_AF-A0A1J0VEE5-F1
#
_entry.id   AF-A0A1J0VEE5-F1
#
_cell.length_a   1.000
_cell.length_b   1.000
_cell.length_c   1.000
_cell.angle_alpha   90.00
_cell.angle_beta   90.00
_cell.angle_gamma   90.00
#
_symmetry.space_group_name_H-M   'P 1'
#
loop_
_entity.id
_entity.type
_entity.pdbx_description
1 polymer ?
#
loop_
_entity_poly.entity_id
_entity_poly.type
_entity_poly.pdbx_seq_one_letter_code
_entity_poly.pdbx_strand_id
1 'polypeptide(L)'
;MAAGATPSARRRERLRRWWRRRLATPLEAPLPQRRLFLIPTRFGLGWAALVIVLLLFGINYQNNLAYVLAFWLFSIGVVALLRGWLNLLGVTPALRLPREAFAGGEVRLGVVLRARRPRTALDLHCDGACGRLDIVDGVGEAELALPTPRRGLVGLPWLRVETRWPLGLVRVVAWVSHDAELLVWPRPLEEDEPAVRHGGVGLEAGDFAGLRRFHSGDSPGQVAWKQWSRTGVLATKVFSVPPRRQLWLDYDACRGDPERRLSVLCGRVLAHHRAGDRYGLRLPGLTLAQGEGDSQRRRALDALARFPATPREAGR
;
A
#
# COMPACT_ATOMS: atom_id res chain seq x y z
N MET A 1 -13.16 -8.76 24.24
CA MET A 1 -14.63 -8.57 24.31
C MET A 1 -15.06 -7.81 23.07
N ALA A 2 -15.58 -8.51 22.06
CA ALA A 2 -15.99 -7.92 20.79
C ALA A 2 -17.47 -7.55 20.86
N ALA A 3 -17.78 -6.25 20.80
CA ALA A 3 -19.15 -5.77 20.67
C ALA A 3 -19.75 -6.29 19.35
N GLY A 4 -20.66 -7.24 19.45
CA GLY A 4 -21.35 -7.83 18.30
C GLY A 4 -22.23 -6.79 17.62
N ALA A 5 -21.83 -6.35 16.41
CA ALA A 5 -22.65 -5.47 15.58
C ALA A 5 -24.07 -6.03 15.41
N THR A 6 -25.07 -5.21 15.74
CA THR A 6 -26.50 -5.58 15.79
C THR A 6 -27.03 -6.11 14.45
N PRO A 7 -28.06 -6.98 14.43
CA PRO A 7 -28.60 -7.60 13.22
C PRO A 7 -29.05 -6.59 12.16
N SER A 8 -29.52 -5.41 12.59
CA SER A 8 -29.92 -4.29 11.73
C SER A 8 -28.72 -3.62 11.04
N ALA A 9 -27.56 -3.55 11.70
CA ALA A 9 -26.32 -3.02 11.12
C ALA A 9 -25.78 -3.96 10.03
N ARG A 10 -25.79 -5.28 10.27
CA ARG A 10 -25.34 -6.29 9.30
C ARG A 10 -26.22 -6.34 8.04
N ARG A 11 -27.55 -6.19 8.19
CA ARG A 11 -28.50 -6.15 7.07
C ARG A 11 -28.36 -4.85 6.25
N ARG A 12 -28.16 -3.70 6.92
CA ARG A 12 -27.87 -2.41 6.27
C ARG A 12 -26.52 -2.41 5.55
N GLU A 13 -25.51 -3.09 6.08
CA GLU A 13 -24.22 -3.26 5.40
C GLU A 13 -24.30 -4.15 4.17
N ARG A 14 -25.04 -5.28 4.25
CA ARG A 14 -25.26 -6.14 3.07
C ARG A 14 -26.04 -5.41 1.98
N LEU A 15 -27.09 -4.68 2.34
CA LEU A 15 -27.81 -3.81 1.40
C LEU A 15 -26.91 -2.72 0.85
N ARG A 16 -26.14 -2.01 1.68
CA ARG A 16 -25.17 -1.01 1.23
C ARG A 16 -24.13 -1.60 0.28
N ARG A 17 -23.59 -2.78 0.56
CA ARG A 17 -22.66 -3.46 -0.36
C ARG A 17 -23.34 -3.82 -1.67
N TRP A 18 -24.54 -4.39 -1.65
CA TRP A 18 -25.29 -4.75 -2.86
C TRP A 18 -25.67 -3.53 -3.72
N TRP A 19 -26.25 -2.50 -3.09
CA TRP A 19 -26.61 -1.23 -3.75
C TRP A 19 -25.38 -0.55 -4.33
N ARG A 20 -24.29 -0.47 -3.56
CA ARG A 20 -23.08 0.19 -4.06
C ARG A 20 -22.37 -0.67 -5.13
N ARG A 21 -22.46 -2.02 -5.16
CA ARG A 21 -21.91 -2.82 -6.29
C ARG A 21 -22.62 -2.51 -7.62
N ARG A 22 -23.94 -2.31 -7.61
CA ARG A 22 -24.68 -1.89 -8.82
C ARG A 22 -24.38 -0.46 -9.24
N LEU A 23 -24.01 0.41 -8.29
CA LEU A 23 -23.87 1.85 -8.50
C LEU A 23 -22.42 2.32 -8.65
N ALA A 24 -21.42 1.49 -8.30
CA ALA A 24 -20.01 1.87 -8.35
C ALA A 24 -19.39 1.74 -9.75
N THR A 25 -18.72 2.80 -10.18
CA THR A 25 -18.00 2.84 -11.46
C THR A 25 -16.69 2.06 -11.33
N PRO A 26 -16.30 1.25 -12.32
CA PRO A 26 -15.00 0.59 -12.29
C PRO A 26 -13.86 1.60 -12.25
N LEU A 27 -12.73 1.19 -11.69
CA LEU A 27 -11.49 1.96 -11.75
C LEU A 27 -11.11 2.24 -13.22
N GLU A 28 -10.44 3.36 -13.46
CA GLU A 28 -9.96 3.81 -14.78
C GLU A 28 -11.06 4.15 -15.80
N ALA A 29 -12.33 3.99 -15.45
CA ALA A 29 -13.45 4.45 -16.27
C ALA A 29 -13.91 5.87 -15.87
N PRO A 30 -14.32 6.70 -16.83
CA PRO A 30 -14.88 8.01 -16.52
C PRO A 30 -16.19 7.86 -15.74
N LEU A 31 -16.37 8.67 -14.69
CA LEU A 31 -17.58 8.68 -13.88
C LEU A 31 -18.81 9.09 -14.72
N PRO A 32 -19.79 8.19 -14.92
CA PRO A 32 -20.94 8.46 -15.77
C PRO A 32 -22.04 9.21 -14.99
N GLN A 33 -22.86 9.98 -15.71
CA GLN A 33 -23.98 10.76 -15.15
C GLN A 33 -24.89 9.95 -14.22
N ARG A 34 -25.25 8.71 -14.62
CA ARG A 34 -26.22 7.86 -13.89
C ARG A 34 -25.73 7.38 -12.52
N ARG A 35 -24.44 7.59 -12.20
CA ARG A 35 -23.80 7.14 -10.96
C ARG A 35 -23.37 8.31 -10.06
N LEU A 36 -23.77 9.53 -10.40
CA LEU A 36 -23.57 10.72 -9.59
C LEU A 36 -24.80 10.98 -8.73
N PHE A 37 -24.61 11.00 -7.42
CA PHE A 37 -25.68 11.25 -6.46
C PHE A 37 -25.59 12.67 -5.91
N LEU A 38 -26.65 13.45 -6.10
CA LEU A 38 -26.80 14.76 -5.47
C LEU A 38 -27.49 14.59 -4.12
N ILE A 39 -26.80 14.93 -3.05
CA ILE A 39 -27.32 14.84 -1.69
C ILE A 39 -27.40 16.26 -1.12
N PRO A 40 -28.60 16.76 -0.72
CA PRO A 40 -28.72 18.09 -0.13
C PRO A 40 -27.94 18.15 1.18
N THR A 41 -27.20 19.25 1.39
CA THR A 41 -26.53 19.51 2.66
C THR A 41 -27.48 20.21 3.63
N ARG A 42 -27.14 20.26 4.92
CA ARG A 42 -27.91 21.05 5.90
C ARG A 42 -27.99 22.52 5.51
N PHE A 43 -26.87 23.06 5.01
CA PHE A 43 -26.81 24.42 4.48
C PHE A 43 -27.71 24.60 3.25
N GLY A 44 -27.70 23.65 2.30
CA GLY A 44 -28.58 23.70 1.14
C GLY A 44 -30.07 23.62 1.48
N LEU A 45 -30.44 22.84 2.51
CA LEU A 45 -31.81 22.82 3.01
C LEU A 45 -32.22 24.16 3.62
N GLY A 46 -31.33 24.79 4.41
CA GLY A 46 -31.56 26.13 4.94
C GLY A 46 -31.69 27.18 3.84
N TRP A 47 -30.85 27.12 2.81
CA TRP A 47 -30.93 27.98 1.63
C TRP A 47 -32.27 27.82 0.90
N ALA A 48 -32.70 26.58 0.64
CA ALA A 48 -33.97 26.30 0.00
C ALA A 48 -35.15 26.82 0.83
N ALA A 49 -35.12 26.63 2.15
CA ALA A 49 -36.12 27.18 3.06
C ALA A 49 -36.16 28.72 3.02
N LEU A 50 -35.00 29.38 3.00
CA LEU A 50 -34.90 30.84 2.88
C LEU A 50 -35.54 31.33 1.57
N VAL A 51 -35.25 30.69 0.44
CA VAL A 51 -35.85 31.04 -0.87
C VAL A 51 -37.38 30.89 -0.81
N ILE A 52 -37.89 29.82 -0.19
CA ILE A 52 -39.33 29.61 -0.02
C ILE A 52 -39.94 30.71 0.87
N VAL A 53 -39.31 31.05 1.99
CA VAL A 53 -39.79 32.10 2.89
C VAL A 53 -39.83 33.46 2.19
N LEU A 54 -38.78 33.82 1.42
CA LEU A 54 -38.76 35.06 0.64
C LEU A 54 -39.85 35.10 -0.42
N LEU A 55 -40.12 33.96 -1.06
CA LEU A 55 -41.19 33.83 -2.05
C LEU A 55 -42.56 34.03 -1.40
N LEU A 56 -42.82 33.38 -0.26
CA LEU A 56 -44.05 33.54 0.51
C LEU A 56 -44.22 34.97 1.03
N PHE A 57 -43.13 35.61 1.46
CA PHE A 57 -43.13 37.01 1.86
C PHE A 57 -43.49 37.94 0.69
N GLY A 58 -42.90 37.71 -0.48
CA GLY A 58 -43.25 38.43 -1.71
C GLY A 58 -44.73 38.28 -2.09
N ILE A 59 -45.28 37.07 -1.94
CA ILE A 59 -46.71 36.78 -2.18
C ILE A 59 -47.60 37.49 -1.17
N ASN A 60 -47.27 37.39 0.12
CA ASN A 60 -48.11 37.91 1.20
C ASN A 60 -48.15 39.45 1.19
N TYR A 61 -47.00 40.09 1.00
CA TYR A 61 -46.86 41.54 1.09
C TYR A 61 -46.79 42.26 -0.26
N GLN A 62 -47.02 41.55 -1.38
CA GLN A 62 -46.87 42.09 -2.74
C GLN A 62 -45.52 42.80 -2.97
N ASN A 63 -44.46 42.31 -2.31
CA ASN A 63 -43.15 42.96 -2.32
C ASN A 63 -42.32 42.49 -3.52
N ASN A 64 -42.22 43.34 -4.54
CA ASN A 64 -41.46 43.04 -5.76
C ASN A 64 -39.96 42.77 -5.51
N LEU A 65 -39.35 43.45 -4.52
CA LEU A 65 -37.93 43.24 -4.20
C LEU A 65 -37.68 41.85 -3.62
N ALA A 66 -38.62 41.34 -2.82
CA ALA A 66 -38.54 39.99 -2.27
C ALA A 66 -38.57 38.92 -3.38
N TYR A 67 -39.37 39.11 -4.42
CA TYR A 67 -39.36 38.23 -5.60
C TYR A 67 -38.02 38.26 -6.33
N VAL A 68 -37.48 39.45 -6.60
CA VAL A 68 -36.18 39.59 -7.27
C VAL A 68 -35.10 38.85 -6.49
N LEU A 69 -35.04 39.03 -5.18
CA LEU A 69 -34.07 38.34 -4.33
C LEU A 69 -34.28 36.82 -4.32
N ALA A 70 -35.52 36.34 -4.19
CA ALA A 70 -35.83 34.91 -4.18
C ALA A 70 -35.42 34.24 -5.49
N PHE A 71 -35.76 34.82 -6.65
CA PHE A 71 -35.40 34.27 -7.96
C PHE A 71 -33.89 34.36 -8.23
N TRP A 72 -33.21 35.41 -7.75
CA TRP A 72 -31.76 35.52 -7.86
C TRP A 72 -31.05 34.43 -7.06
N LEU A 73 -31.44 34.22 -5.79
CA LEU A 73 -30.90 33.15 -4.94
C LEU A 73 -31.22 31.76 -5.48
N PHE A 74 -32.42 31.56 -6.04
CA PHE A 74 -32.79 30.32 -6.73
C PHE A 74 -31.87 30.07 -7.94
N SER A 75 -31.65 31.09 -8.77
CA SER A 75 -30.78 31.00 -9.95
C SER A 75 -29.34 30.65 -9.58
N ILE A 76 -28.79 31.30 -8.53
CA ILE A 76 -27.47 30.96 -7.98
C ILE A 76 -27.44 29.50 -7.51
N GLY A 77 -28.51 29.05 -6.84
CA GLY A 77 -28.66 27.67 -6.41
C GLY A 77 -28.57 26.68 -7.58
N VAL A 78 -29.37 26.89 -8.63
CA VAL A 78 -29.36 26.06 -9.84
C VAL A 78 -27.97 26.01 -10.47
N VAL A 79 -27.31 27.16 -10.61
CA VAL A 79 -25.93 27.23 -11.15
C VAL A 79 -24.97 26.44 -10.26
N ALA A 80 -25.04 26.58 -8.94
CA ALA A 80 -24.17 25.86 -8.01
C ALA A 80 -24.39 24.33 -8.09
N LEU A 81 -25.64 23.87 -8.22
CA LEU A 81 -25.97 22.46 -8.42
C LEU A 81 -25.35 21.92 -9.72
N LEU A 82 -25.54 22.63 -10.84
CA LEU A 82 -24.99 22.26 -12.14
C LEU A 82 -23.45 22.24 -12.11
N ARG A 83 -22.84 23.26 -11.50
CA ARG A 83 -21.39 23.37 -11.33
C ARG A 83 -20.82 22.22 -10.50
N GLY A 84 -21.45 21.88 -9.38
CA GLY A 84 -21.03 20.73 -8.56
C GLY A 84 -21.17 19.41 -9.30
N TRP A 85 -22.25 19.23 -10.06
CA TRP A 85 -22.46 18.02 -10.87
C TRP A 85 -21.43 17.89 -11.99
N LEU A 86 -21.20 18.97 -12.74
CA LEU A 86 -20.18 19.02 -13.79
C LEU A 86 -18.77 18.85 -13.23
N ASN A 87 -18.51 19.22 -11.97
CA ASN A 87 -17.21 19.08 -11.33
C ASN A 87 -16.80 17.61 -11.12
N LEU A 88 -17.76 16.70 -10.94
CA LEU A 88 -17.50 15.25 -10.79
C LEU A 88 -17.73 14.45 -12.07
N LEU A 89 -18.51 14.98 -13.02
CA LEU A 89 -18.84 14.32 -14.27
C LEU A 89 -17.60 14.08 -15.15
N GLY A 90 -17.40 12.82 -15.56
CA GLY A 90 -16.33 12.41 -16.46
C GLY A 90 -14.94 12.41 -15.83
N VAL A 91 -14.82 12.55 -14.51
CA VAL A 91 -13.56 12.34 -13.79
C VAL A 91 -13.23 10.85 -13.83
N THR A 92 -11.99 10.50 -14.13
CA THR A 92 -11.50 9.12 -14.18
C THR A 92 -10.63 8.83 -12.97
N PRO A 93 -11.07 7.98 -12.03
CA PRO A 93 -10.30 7.61 -10.86
C PRO A 93 -9.32 6.48 -11.16
N ALA A 94 -8.09 6.58 -10.65
CA ALA A 94 -7.08 5.55 -10.68
C ALA A 94 -6.45 5.41 -9.28
N LEU A 95 -5.93 4.22 -8.98
CA LEU A 95 -5.27 3.92 -7.71
C LEU A 95 -3.80 3.59 -7.98
N ARG A 96 -2.93 4.13 -7.14
CA ARG A 96 -1.51 3.80 -7.08
C ARG A 96 -1.26 3.04 -5.78
N LEU A 97 -1.09 1.74 -5.92
CA LEU A 97 -0.78 0.85 -4.80
C LEU A 97 0.59 1.19 -4.20
N PRO A 98 0.72 1.17 -2.86
CA PRO A 98 2.00 1.33 -2.20
C PRO A 98 2.92 0.16 -2.53
N ARG A 99 4.23 0.43 -2.64
CA ARG A 99 5.24 -0.59 -2.98
C ARG A 99 5.53 -1.55 -1.83
N GLU A 100 5.35 -1.09 -0.60
CA GLU A 100 5.65 -1.81 0.63
C GLU A 100 4.56 -1.50 1.67
N ALA A 101 4.06 -2.53 2.34
CA ALA A 101 3.07 -2.41 3.40
C ALA A 101 3.43 -3.42 4.50
N PHE A 102 3.49 -2.97 5.74
CA PHE A 102 3.84 -3.81 6.89
C PHE A 102 2.70 -3.81 7.91
N ALA A 103 2.42 -4.97 8.49
CA ALA A 103 1.37 -5.11 9.48
C ALA A 103 1.64 -4.25 10.73
N GLY A 104 0.58 -3.71 11.32
CA GLY A 104 0.65 -2.83 12.49
C GLY A 104 1.06 -1.38 12.17
N GLY A 105 1.24 -1.04 10.90
CA GLY A 105 1.53 0.33 10.45
C GLY A 105 0.40 0.96 9.64
N GLU A 106 0.69 2.12 9.09
CA GLU A 106 -0.15 2.82 8.12
C GLU A 106 0.48 2.76 6.73
N VAL A 107 -0.35 2.60 5.72
CA VAL A 107 0.06 2.58 4.33
C VAL A 107 -0.56 3.74 3.57
N ARG A 108 0.22 4.36 2.69
CA ARG A 108 -0.26 5.48 1.87
C ARG A 108 -0.77 4.96 0.54
N LEU A 109 -2.09 4.97 0.37
CA LEU A 109 -2.73 4.66 -0.90
C LEU A 109 -2.75 5.92 -1.77
N GLY A 110 -2.04 5.90 -2.90
CA GLY A 110 -2.11 6.99 -3.86
C GLY A 110 -3.42 6.93 -4.64
N VAL A 111 -4.13 8.06 -4.71
CA VAL A 111 -5.32 8.22 -5.53
C VAL A 111 -5.02 9.27 -6.59
N VAL A 112 -5.23 8.90 -7.84
CA VAL A 112 -5.00 9.76 -9.00
C VAL A 112 -6.33 10.00 -9.68
N LEU A 113 -6.74 11.26 -9.82
CA LEU A 113 -7.93 11.62 -10.57
C LEU A 113 -7.51 12.32 -11.86
N ARG A 114 -8.11 11.90 -12.99
CA ARG A 114 -7.87 12.50 -14.31
C ARG A 114 -9.13 13.15 -14.85
N ALA A 115 -9.00 14.31 -15.47
CA ALA A 115 -10.10 14.99 -16.15
C ALA A 115 -9.58 15.86 -17.30
N ARG A 116 -10.41 16.15 -18.31
CA ARG A 116 -10.02 17.04 -19.43
C ARG A 116 -10.02 18.53 -19.08
N ARG A 117 -10.71 18.90 -18.01
CA ARG A 117 -10.90 20.28 -17.56
C ARG A 117 -10.52 20.36 -16.09
N PRO A 118 -10.05 21.53 -15.61
CA PRO A 118 -9.69 21.70 -14.22
C PRO A 118 -10.91 21.45 -13.32
N ARG A 119 -10.68 20.75 -12.21
CA ARG A 119 -11.67 20.39 -11.19
C ARG A 119 -11.15 20.81 -9.82
N THR A 120 -12.00 21.33 -8.97
CA THR A 120 -11.58 21.87 -7.66
C THR A 120 -12.40 21.27 -6.53
N ALA A 121 -11.80 21.20 -5.35
CA ALA A 121 -12.39 20.72 -4.11
C ALA A 121 -13.02 19.34 -4.30
N LEU A 122 -12.19 18.39 -4.76
CA LEU A 122 -12.52 16.98 -4.79
C LEU A 122 -12.05 16.36 -3.48
N ASP A 123 -13.02 15.93 -2.67
CA ASP A 123 -12.76 15.23 -1.42
C ASP A 123 -12.78 13.71 -1.68
N LEU A 124 -11.78 13.03 -1.17
CA LEU A 124 -11.60 11.59 -1.26
C LEU A 124 -11.85 10.97 0.10
N HIS A 125 -12.53 9.82 0.11
CA HIS A 125 -12.75 9.05 1.32
C HIS A 125 -12.57 7.56 1.07
N CYS A 126 -11.81 6.90 1.95
CA CYS A 126 -11.56 5.47 1.90
C CYS A 126 -11.42 4.95 3.34
N ASP A 127 -12.37 4.13 3.80
CA ASP A 127 -12.37 3.50 5.14
C ASP A 127 -11.94 4.39 6.32
N GLY A 128 -12.48 5.60 6.38
CA GLY A 128 -12.18 6.58 7.44
C GLY A 128 -11.04 7.55 7.10
N ALA A 129 -10.15 7.18 6.17
CA ALA A 129 -9.16 8.11 5.62
C ALA A 129 -9.83 9.16 4.73
N CYS A 130 -9.31 10.39 4.79
CA CYS A 130 -9.76 11.49 3.96
C CYS A 130 -8.58 12.19 3.30
N GLY A 131 -8.81 12.67 2.07
CA GLY A 131 -7.86 13.49 1.33
C GLY A 131 -8.62 14.51 0.51
N ARG A 132 -7.94 15.57 0.09
CA ARG A 132 -8.50 16.55 -0.83
C ARG A 132 -7.49 16.80 -1.93
N LEU A 133 -7.98 16.96 -3.15
CA LEU A 133 -7.16 17.37 -4.27
C LEU A 133 -7.93 18.27 -5.22
N ASP A 134 -7.15 18.97 -6.03
CA ASP A 134 -7.59 19.70 -7.20
C ASP A 134 -6.93 19.08 -8.43
N ILE A 135 -7.62 19.15 -9.57
CA ILE A 135 -7.11 18.81 -10.88
C ILE A 135 -6.88 20.13 -11.60
N VAL A 136 -5.63 20.54 -11.77
CA VAL A 136 -5.28 21.77 -12.49
C VAL A 136 -4.96 21.43 -13.95
N ASP A 137 -3.92 20.63 -14.16
CA ASP A 137 -3.41 20.25 -15.49
C ASP A 137 -3.84 18.83 -15.89
N GLY A 138 -5.13 18.57 -15.75
CA GLY A 138 -5.77 17.32 -16.15
C GLY A 138 -5.48 16.08 -15.29
N VAL A 139 -4.53 16.17 -14.36
CA VAL A 139 -4.25 15.17 -13.33
C VAL A 139 -4.19 15.84 -11.95
N GLY A 140 -4.72 15.17 -10.94
CA GLY A 140 -4.53 15.52 -9.54
C GLY A 140 -4.27 14.27 -8.71
N GLU A 141 -3.39 14.37 -7.72
CA GLU A 141 -2.99 13.26 -6.87
C GLU A 141 -3.18 13.60 -5.38
N ALA A 142 -3.55 12.60 -4.58
CA ALA A 142 -3.50 12.67 -3.13
C ALA A 142 -3.18 11.30 -2.54
N GLU A 143 -2.68 11.29 -1.31
CA GLU A 143 -2.40 10.08 -0.56
C GLU A 143 -3.41 9.93 0.57
N LEU A 144 -3.97 8.72 0.71
CA LEU A 144 -4.84 8.34 1.82
C LEU A 144 -4.07 7.39 2.75
N ALA A 145 -3.93 7.78 4.01
CA ALA A 145 -3.34 6.92 5.03
C ALA A 145 -4.36 5.88 5.49
N LEU A 146 -4.10 4.60 5.20
CA LEU A 146 -4.94 3.47 5.57
C LEU A 146 -4.24 2.61 6.63
N PRO A 147 -4.92 2.24 7.73
CA PRO A 147 -4.35 1.33 8.71
C PRO A 147 -4.25 -0.09 8.15
N THR A 148 -3.14 -0.78 8.43
CA THR A 148 -2.90 -2.17 8.01
C THR A 148 -2.72 -3.08 9.23
N PRO A 149 -3.81 -3.45 9.92
CA PRO A 149 -3.70 -4.11 11.23
C PRO A 149 -3.21 -5.56 11.16
N ARG A 150 -3.33 -6.23 10.01
CA ARG A 150 -3.00 -7.66 9.86
C ARG A 150 -2.20 -7.88 8.58
N ARG A 151 -1.30 -8.86 8.60
CA ARG A 151 -0.55 -9.30 7.43
C ARG A 151 -1.44 -10.11 6.49
N GLY A 152 -0.94 -10.29 5.28
CA GLY A 152 -1.54 -11.12 4.24
C GLY A 152 -2.19 -10.28 3.17
N LEU A 153 -3.05 -10.93 2.40
CA LEU A 153 -3.71 -10.32 1.26
C LEU A 153 -4.98 -9.60 1.73
N VAL A 154 -4.95 -8.27 1.71
CA VAL A 154 -6.02 -7.40 2.19
C VAL A 154 -6.70 -6.74 1.00
N GLY A 155 -7.99 -7.02 0.81
CA GLY A 155 -8.80 -6.33 -0.19
C GLY A 155 -8.96 -4.86 0.17
N LEU A 156 -8.63 -3.96 -0.76
CA LEU A 156 -8.73 -2.52 -0.49
C LEU A 156 -10.20 -2.10 -0.36
N PRO A 157 -10.51 -1.20 0.59
CA PRO A 157 -11.85 -0.64 0.72
C PRO A 157 -12.16 0.28 -0.45
N TRP A 158 -13.45 0.48 -0.72
CA TRP A 158 -13.87 1.26 -1.87
C TRP A 158 -13.60 2.75 -1.70
N LEU A 159 -13.17 3.37 -2.80
CA LEU A 159 -12.97 4.80 -2.89
C LEU A 159 -14.30 5.53 -3.11
N ARG A 160 -14.56 6.55 -2.30
CA ARG A 160 -15.62 7.53 -2.51
C ARG A 160 -15.00 8.85 -2.90
N VAL A 161 -15.46 9.42 -4.00
CA VAL A 161 -15.10 10.77 -4.43
C VAL A 161 -16.33 11.65 -4.22
N GLU A 162 -16.19 12.77 -3.53
CA GLU A 162 -17.26 13.75 -3.33
C GLU A 162 -16.78 15.17 -3.65
N THR A 163 -17.73 16.05 -3.96
CA THR A 163 -17.46 17.48 -4.06
C THR A 163 -18.65 18.26 -3.51
N ARG A 164 -18.33 19.39 -2.87
CA ARG A 164 -19.30 20.37 -2.36
C ARG A 164 -19.15 21.72 -3.06
N TRP A 165 -18.28 21.80 -4.05
CA TRP A 165 -18.04 23.02 -4.81
C TRP A 165 -19.29 23.38 -5.64
N PRO A 166 -19.61 24.68 -5.82
CA PRO A 166 -18.91 25.86 -5.28
C PRO A 166 -19.39 26.31 -3.90
N LEU A 167 -20.71 26.27 -3.64
CA LEU A 167 -21.31 26.91 -2.45
C LEU A 167 -21.63 25.94 -1.31
N GLY A 168 -21.44 24.63 -1.49
CA GLY A 168 -21.80 23.63 -0.49
C GLY A 168 -23.30 23.38 -0.31
N LEU A 169 -24.15 23.83 -1.24
CA LEU A 169 -25.60 23.60 -1.22
C LEU A 169 -25.94 22.11 -1.36
N VAL A 170 -25.23 21.43 -2.26
CA VAL A 170 -25.36 19.99 -2.48
C VAL A 170 -23.98 19.35 -2.37
N ARG A 171 -23.99 18.10 -1.95
CA ARG A 171 -22.84 17.21 -2.03
C ARG A 171 -23.05 16.25 -3.18
N VAL A 172 -22.19 16.30 -4.19
CA VAL A 172 -22.18 15.34 -5.29
C VAL A 172 -21.24 14.20 -4.92
N VAL A 173 -21.71 12.96 -4.97
CA VAL A 173 -20.96 11.77 -4.54
C VAL A 173 -20.91 10.74 -5.66
N ALA A 174 -19.74 10.14 -5.84
CA ALA A 174 -19.53 8.97 -6.67
C ALA A 174 -18.81 7.87 -5.87
N TRP A 175 -19.17 6.62 -6.14
CA TRP A 175 -18.50 5.45 -5.58
C TRP A 175 -17.71 4.75 -6.69
N VAL A 176 -16.48 4.36 -6.37
CA VAL A 176 -15.58 3.67 -7.29
C VAL A 176 -15.35 2.27 -6.76
N SER A 177 -15.62 1.26 -7.58
CA SER A 177 -15.38 -0.15 -7.26
C SER A 177 -14.06 -0.60 -7.88
N HIS A 178 -13.29 -1.35 -7.11
CA HIS A 178 -12.10 -2.06 -7.56
C HIS A 178 -11.98 -3.37 -6.79
N ASP A 179 -11.33 -4.34 -7.41
CA ASP A 179 -10.94 -5.60 -6.78
C ASP A 179 -9.43 -5.58 -6.44
N ALA A 180 -8.88 -4.38 -6.24
CA ALA A 180 -7.48 -4.21 -5.89
C ALA A 180 -7.18 -4.81 -4.51
N GLU A 181 -6.13 -5.62 -4.46
CA GLU A 181 -5.65 -6.28 -3.25
C GLU A 181 -4.26 -5.75 -2.90
N LEU A 182 -4.01 -5.54 -1.62
CA LEU A 182 -2.72 -5.14 -1.10
C LEU A 182 -2.11 -6.30 -0.30
N LEU A 183 -0.91 -6.71 -0.67
CA LEU A 183 -0.14 -7.67 0.11
C LEU A 183 0.58 -6.94 1.24
N VAL A 184 0.15 -7.20 2.47
CA VAL A 184 0.74 -6.65 3.69
C VAL A 184 1.73 -7.65 4.27
N TRP A 185 3.00 -7.28 4.34
CA TRP A 185 4.06 -8.07 4.93
C TRP A 185 3.96 -8.13 6.47
N PRO A 186 4.51 -9.18 7.13
CA PRO A 186 4.52 -9.24 8.58
C PRO A 186 5.22 -8.02 9.20
N ARG A 187 4.84 -7.63 10.41
CA ARG A 187 5.55 -6.58 11.15
C ARG A 187 6.98 -7.05 11.43
N PRO A 188 8.05 -6.32 11.06
CA PRO A 188 9.39 -6.73 11.40
C PRO A 188 9.59 -6.67 12.92
N LEU A 189 10.14 -7.73 13.48
CA LEU A 189 10.61 -7.78 14.86
C LEU A 189 12.13 -7.97 14.84
N GLU A 190 12.85 -7.01 15.40
CA GLU A 190 14.29 -7.12 15.62
C GLU A 190 14.49 -7.84 16.97
N GLU A 191 15.02 -9.07 16.92
CA GLU A 191 15.49 -9.79 18.09
C GLU A 191 17.00 -9.94 18.01
N ASP A 192 17.70 -9.64 19.10
CA ASP A 192 19.14 -9.85 19.29
C ASP A 192 19.54 -11.33 19.46
N GLU A 193 18.71 -12.28 19.01
CA GLU A 193 19.14 -13.67 19.03
C GLU A 193 20.17 -13.90 17.91
N PRO A 194 21.35 -14.44 18.23
CA PRO A 194 22.38 -14.68 17.24
C PRO A 194 21.77 -15.57 16.17
N ALA A 195 21.78 -15.11 14.91
CA ALA A 195 21.48 -15.97 13.78
C ALA A 195 22.24 -17.28 14.03
N VAL A 196 21.52 -18.39 14.15
CA VAL A 196 22.14 -19.70 14.30
C VAL A 196 22.90 -19.90 13.00
N ARG A 197 24.15 -19.47 13.02
CA ARG A 197 25.14 -19.80 12.02
C ARG A 197 25.23 -21.29 12.15
N HIS A 198 24.64 -22.03 11.21
CA HIS A 198 25.10 -23.37 10.91
C HIS A 198 26.52 -23.20 10.36
N GLY A 199 27.44 -22.91 11.29
CA GLY A 199 28.84 -22.72 11.06
C GLY A 199 29.41 -24.09 10.82
N GLY A 200 29.64 -24.42 9.56
CA GLY A 200 30.86 -25.14 9.23
C GLY A 200 32.02 -24.41 9.89
N VAL A 201 32.76 -25.16 10.69
CA VAL A 201 33.93 -24.78 11.48
C VAL A 201 34.90 -23.91 10.65
N GLY A 202 35.51 -22.91 11.29
CA GLY A 202 36.70 -22.21 10.78
C GLY A 202 36.46 -20.76 10.36
N LEU A 203 36.91 -19.82 11.19
CA LEU A 203 37.11 -18.41 10.86
C LEU A 203 38.60 -18.14 11.15
N GLU A 204 39.45 -18.40 10.17
CA GLU A 204 40.77 -17.80 10.07
C GLU A 204 40.92 -17.29 8.65
N ALA A 205 41.63 -16.16 8.49
CA ALA A 205 41.96 -15.61 7.18
C ALA A 205 42.55 -16.73 6.32
N GLY A 206 41.99 -16.93 5.12
CA GLY A 206 42.19 -18.12 4.29
C GLY A 206 43.53 -18.83 4.53
N ASP A 207 43.45 -20.01 5.13
CA ASP A 207 44.62 -20.83 5.39
C ASP A 207 45.46 -20.97 4.12
N PHE A 208 46.77 -20.89 4.29
CA PHE A 208 47.71 -21.14 3.20
C PHE A 208 47.43 -22.54 2.65
N ALA A 209 46.85 -22.60 1.45
CA ALA A 209 46.38 -23.83 0.84
C ALA A 209 47.51 -24.60 0.14
N GLY A 210 48.64 -23.92 -0.12
CA GLY A 210 49.85 -24.52 -0.67
C GLY A 210 50.56 -23.62 -1.69
N LEU A 211 51.48 -24.24 -2.42
CA LEU A 211 52.32 -23.61 -3.43
C LEU A 211 52.01 -24.21 -4.80
N ARG A 212 51.65 -23.37 -5.76
CA ARG A 212 51.51 -23.76 -7.16
C ARG A 212 52.70 -23.24 -7.95
N ARG A 213 53.13 -23.94 -9.02
CA ARG A 213 54.09 -23.38 -9.97
C ARG A 213 53.56 -22.05 -10.53
N PHE A 214 54.44 -21.06 -10.55
CA PHE A 214 54.13 -19.73 -11.05
C PHE A 214 53.82 -19.77 -12.55
N HIS A 215 52.76 -19.09 -12.97
CA HIS A 215 52.42 -18.92 -14.38
C HIS A 215 52.44 -17.42 -14.73
N SER A 216 52.75 -17.12 -15.99
CA SER A 216 52.71 -15.77 -16.55
C SER A 216 51.29 -15.20 -16.44
N GLY A 217 51.06 -14.33 -15.45
CA GLY A 217 49.76 -13.75 -15.09
C GLY A 217 49.50 -13.70 -13.58
N ASP A 218 50.25 -14.46 -12.77
CA ASP A 218 50.15 -14.43 -11.32
C ASP A 218 50.74 -13.12 -10.75
N SER A 219 50.07 -12.55 -9.73
CA SER A 219 50.47 -11.27 -9.14
C SER A 219 51.84 -11.34 -8.46
N PRO A 220 52.76 -10.38 -8.69
CA PRO A 220 54.10 -10.37 -8.08
C PRO A 220 54.09 -10.40 -6.54
N GLY A 221 53.02 -9.86 -5.92
CA GLY A 221 52.85 -9.85 -4.47
C GLY A 221 52.55 -11.21 -3.84
N GLN A 222 52.17 -12.21 -4.64
CA GLN A 222 51.83 -13.57 -4.18
C GLN A 222 52.95 -14.59 -4.42
N VAL A 223 54.09 -14.16 -4.96
CA VAL A 223 55.24 -15.03 -5.22
C VAL A 223 55.93 -15.45 -3.92
N ALA A 224 56.20 -16.74 -3.78
CA ALA A 224 56.91 -17.31 -2.64
C ALA A 224 58.43 -17.15 -2.78
N TRP A 225 58.91 -15.91 -2.66
CA TRP A 225 60.32 -15.53 -2.85
C TRP A 225 61.31 -16.37 -2.02
N LYS A 226 60.93 -16.76 -0.80
CA LYS A 226 61.75 -17.63 0.08
C LYS A 226 61.99 -19.05 -0.47
N GLN A 227 61.09 -19.56 -1.30
CA GLN A 227 61.27 -20.88 -1.93
C GLN A 227 62.10 -20.78 -3.21
N TRP A 228 61.91 -19.69 -3.97
CA TRP A 228 62.69 -19.41 -5.16
C TRP A 228 64.19 -19.30 -4.85
N SER A 229 64.56 -18.61 -3.77
CA SER A 229 65.96 -18.47 -3.33
C SER A 229 66.63 -19.79 -2.94
N ARG A 230 65.88 -20.84 -2.64
CA ARG A 230 66.41 -22.14 -2.19
C ARG A 230 66.37 -23.24 -3.24
N THR A 231 65.45 -23.16 -4.20
CA THR A 231 65.18 -24.25 -5.16
C THR A 231 65.21 -23.82 -6.63
N GLY A 232 65.31 -22.52 -6.91
CA GLY A 232 65.31 -21.97 -8.28
C GLY A 232 63.95 -22.04 -9.00
N VAL A 233 62.93 -22.67 -8.41
CA VAL A 233 61.60 -22.82 -8.99
C VAL A 233 60.67 -21.73 -8.43
N LEU A 234 60.07 -20.92 -9.31
CA LEU A 234 59.07 -19.94 -8.92
C LEU A 234 57.74 -20.63 -8.56
N ALA A 235 57.24 -20.31 -7.37
CA ALA A 235 55.96 -20.78 -6.87
C ALA A 235 55.12 -19.60 -6.34
N THR A 236 53.81 -19.67 -6.55
CA THR A 236 52.82 -18.69 -6.08
C THR A 236 52.12 -19.25 -4.84
N LYS A 237 52.01 -18.44 -3.79
CA LYS A 237 51.23 -18.77 -2.58
C LYS A 237 49.74 -18.78 -2.94
N VAL A 238 49.09 -19.92 -2.79
CA VAL A 238 47.64 -20.04 -2.98
C VAL A 238 46.97 -19.95 -1.61
N PHE A 239 46.05 -19.00 -1.46
CA PHE A 239 45.21 -18.86 -0.27
C PHE A 239 43.84 -19.47 -0.55
N SER A 240 43.28 -20.26 0.36
CA SER A 240 41.91 -20.75 0.20
C SER A 240 40.91 -19.62 0.41
N VAL A 241 40.03 -19.36 -0.55
CA VAL A 241 38.86 -18.50 -0.32
C VAL A 241 37.91 -19.26 0.60
N PRO A 242 37.51 -18.73 1.77
CA PRO A 242 36.55 -19.42 2.62
C PRO A 242 35.28 -19.71 1.81
N PRO A 243 34.69 -20.91 1.93
CA PRO A 243 33.42 -21.20 1.27
C PRO A 243 32.40 -20.14 1.68
N ARG A 244 31.74 -19.51 0.69
CA ARG A 244 30.65 -18.55 0.93
C ARG A 244 29.64 -19.24 1.87
N ARG A 245 29.57 -18.77 3.11
CA ARG A 245 28.70 -19.36 4.13
C ARG A 245 27.25 -19.32 3.64
N GLN A 246 26.63 -20.49 3.57
CA GLN A 246 25.25 -20.65 3.16
C GLN A 246 24.35 -20.19 4.31
N LEU A 247 23.85 -18.97 4.22
CA LEU A 247 22.94 -18.41 5.22
C LEU A 247 21.50 -18.86 4.93
N TRP A 248 20.89 -19.55 5.89
CA TRP A 248 19.50 -20.01 5.81
C TRP A 248 18.69 -19.39 6.95
N LEU A 249 17.59 -18.72 6.60
CA LEU A 249 16.59 -18.22 7.53
C LEU A 249 15.52 -19.30 7.67
N ASP A 250 15.52 -19.99 8.81
CA ASP A 250 14.64 -21.15 9.04
C ASP A 250 13.50 -20.82 10.01
N TYR A 251 12.27 -21.17 9.62
CA TYR A 251 11.07 -21.00 10.42
C TYR A 251 11.05 -21.85 11.68
N ASP A 252 11.55 -23.08 11.60
CA ASP A 252 11.54 -24.00 12.74
C ASP A 252 12.60 -23.64 13.78
N ALA A 253 13.62 -22.87 13.37
CA ALA A 253 14.61 -22.29 14.28
C ALA A 253 14.09 -21.08 15.07
N CYS A 254 12.98 -20.46 14.65
CA CYS A 254 12.37 -19.33 15.36
C CYS A 254 11.46 -19.81 16.50
N ARG A 255 11.55 -19.14 17.66
CA ARG A 255 10.72 -19.44 18.84
C ARG A 255 9.44 -18.59 18.85
N GLY A 256 8.44 -19.05 19.59
CA GLY A 256 7.15 -18.35 19.77
C GLY A 256 6.02 -18.88 18.88
N ASP A 257 4.93 -18.12 18.84
CA ASP A 257 3.76 -18.40 18.04
C ASP A 257 4.03 -18.18 16.53
N PRO A 258 3.20 -18.73 15.64
CA PRO A 258 3.41 -18.61 14.20
C PRO A 258 3.57 -17.16 13.71
N GLU A 259 2.83 -16.22 14.29
CA GLU A 259 2.93 -14.79 13.98
C GLU A 259 4.29 -14.20 14.35
N ARG A 260 4.75 -14.43 15.59
CA ARG A 260 6.05 -13.93 16.05
C ARG A 260 7.18 -14.50 15.21
N ARG A 261 7.14 -15.80 14.88
CA ARG A 261 8.16 -16.43 14.01
C ARG A 261 8.25 -15.71 12.66
N LEU A 262 7.12 -15.40 12.03
CA LEU A 262 7.09 -14.68 10.75
C LEU A 262 7.57 -13.23 10.90
N SER A 263 7.26 -12.57 12.02
CA SER A 263 7.76 -11.24 12.34
C SER A 263 9.27 -11.21 12.54
N VAL A 264 9.84 -12.20 13.22
CA VAL A 264 11.29 -12.36 13.40
C VAL A 264 11.98 -12.64 12.06
N LEU A 265 11.43 -13.56 11.26
CA LEU A 265 11.95 -13.84 9.93
C LEU A 265 11.88 -12.60 9.03
N CYS A 266 10.81 -11.81 9.11
CA CYS A 266 10.70 -10.54 8.40
C CYS A 266 11.81 -9.57 8.80
N GLY A 267 12.09 -9.43 10.11
CA GLY A 267 13.22 -8.63 10.61
C GLY A 267 14.56 -9.10 10.06
N ARG A 268 14.82 -10.42 10.09
CA ARG A 268 16.06 -11.03 9.56
C ARG A 268 16.23 -10.84 8.06
N VAL A 269 15.16 -11.01 7.27
CA VAL A 269 15.17 -10.77 5.82
C VAL A 269 15.57 -9.32 5.51
N LEU A 270 15.01 -8.35 6.25
CA LEU A 270 15.35 -6.94 6.07
C LEU A 270 16.78 -6.64 6.51
N ALA A 271 17.26 -7.20 7.62
CA ALA A 271 18.62 -7.03 8.11
C ALA A 271 19.66 -7.56 7.10
N HIS A 272 19.49 -8.79 6.60
CA HIS A 272 20.41 -9.39 5.63
C HIS A 272 20.35 -8.71 4.26
N HIS A 273 19.18 -8.24 3.85
CA HIS A 273 19.09 -7.42 2.64
C HIS A 273 19.86 -6.10 2.79
N ARG A 274 19.74 -5.41 3.93
CA ARG A 274 20.53 -4.19 4.21
C ARG A 274 22.04 -4.46 4.24
N ALA A 275 22.45 -5.63 4.73
CA ALA A 275 23.84 -6.08 4.74
C ALA A 275 24.38 -6.52 3.36
N GLY A 276 23.51 -6.72 2.36
CA GLY A 276 23.89 -7.23 1.04
C GLY A 276 24.23 -8.73 1.04
N ASP A 277 23.77 -9.49 2.05
CA ASP A 277 24.07 -10.91 2.18
C ASP A 277 23.27 -11.77 1.19
N ARG A 278 23.85 -12.91 0.80
CA ARG A 278 23.11 -14.01 0.16
C ARG A 278 22.45 -14.87 1.21
N TYR A 279 21.13 -14.98 1.17
CA TYR A 279 20.37 -15.82 2.10
C TYR A 279 19.25 -16.60 1.40
N GLY A 280 18.94 -17.78 1.94
CA GLY A 280 17.77 -18.58 1.62
C GLY A 280 16.71 -18.50 2.72
N LEU A 281 15.46 -18.81 2.41
CA LEU A 281 14.35 -18.83 3.37
C LEU A 281 13.71 -20.22 3.37
N ARG A 282 13.52 -20.81 4.55
CA ARG A 282 12.79 -22.07 4.75
C ARG A 282 11.54 -21.80 5.56
N LEU A 283 10.40 -22.07 4.95
CA LEU A 283 9.09 -22.12 5.59
C LEU A 283 8.54 -23.55 5.46
N PRO A 284 7.66 -23.99 6.37
CA PRO A 284 6.98 -25.27 6.22
C PRO A 284 6.30 -25.38 4.84
N GLY A 285 6.73 -26.35 4.03
CA GLY A 285 6.20 -26.55 2.67
C GLY A 285 6.72 -25.58 1.59
N LEU A 286 7.65 -24.67 1.89
CA LEU A 286 8.26 -23.77 0.91
C LEU A 286 9.73 -23.49 1.24
N THR A 287 10.63 -23.86 0.32
CA THR A 287 12.06 -23.49 0.42
C THR A 287 12.43 -22.54 -0.71
N LEU A 288 12.82 -21.32 -0.37
CA LEU A 288 13.41 -20.37 -1.30
C LEU A 288 14.94 -20.53 -1.30
N ALA A 289 15.50 -20.84 -2.47
CA ALA A 289 16.93 -20.93 -2.66
C ALA A 289 17.64 -19.60 -2.34
N GLN A 290 18.94 -19.69 -2.06
CA GLN A 290 19.76 -18.53 -1.73
C GLN A 290 19.83 -17.55 -2.89
N GLY A 291 19.58 -16.27 -2.59
CA GLY A 291 19.68 -15.17 -3.53
C GLY A 291 20.09 -13.89 -2.81
N GLU A 292 20.25 -12.80 -3.56
CA GLU A 292 20.58 -11.47 -3.05
C GLU A 292 19.76 -10.39 -3.78
N GLY A 293 19.82 -9.16 -3.27
CA GLY A 293 19.18 -8.00 -3.88
C GLY A 293 17.68 -7.86 -3.60
N ASP A 294 17.06 -6.88 -4.27
CA ASP A 294 15.65 -6.52 -4.08
C ASP A 294 14.67 -7.61 -4.48
N SER A 295 15.01 -8.40 -5.51
CA SER A 295 14.16 -9.50 -5.97
C SER A 295 14.08 -10.62 -4.93
N GLN A 296 15.20 -10.96 -4.26
CA GLN A 296 15.21 -11.92 -3.17
C GLN A 296 14.42 -11.39 -1.96
N ARG A 297 14.61 -10.12 -1.58
CA ARG A 297 13.87 -9.47 -0.50
C ARG A 297 12.36 -9.58 -0.72
N ARG A 298 11.88 -9.16 -1.90
CA ARG A 298 10.45 -9.21 -2.23
C ARG A 298 9.90 -10.63 -2.20
N ARG A 299 10.59 -11.60 -2.83
CA ARG A 299 10.15 -13.01 -2.82
C ARG A 299 10.05 -13.58 -1.41
N ALA A 300 11.03 -13.27 -0.55
CA ALA A 300 11.03 -13.70 0.84
C ALA A 300 9.87 -13.07 1.63
N LEU A 301 9.67 -11.75 1.53
CA LEU A 301 8.59 -11.05 2.23
C LEU A 301 7.19 -11.48 1.73
N ASP A 302 7.03 -11.70 0.42
CA ASP A 302 5.79 -12.19 -0.17
C ASP A 302 5.45 -13.60 0.31
N ALA A 303 6.46 -14.47 0.42
CA ALA A 303 6.29 -15.80 1.00
C ALA A 303 5.85 -15.73 2.46
N LEU A 304 6.46 -14.86 3.27
CA LEU A 304 6.07 -14.66 4.67
C LEU A 304 4.64 -14.11 4.83
N ALA A 305 4.22 -13.22 3.93
CA ALA A 305 2.87 -12.66 3.95
C ALA A 305 1.80 -13.66 3.54
N ARG A 306 2.11 -14.54 2.58
CA ARG A 306 1.18 -15.58 2.09
C ARG A 306 1.14 -16.81 2.98
N PHE A 307 2.12 -17.00 3.87
CA PHE A 307 2.16 -18.15 4.76
C PHE A 307 0.99 -18.13 5.75
N PRO A 308 0.20 -19.22 5.86
CA PRO A 308 -0.94 -19.27 6.76
C PRO A 308 -0.47 -19.19 8.22
N ALA A 309 -1.14 -18.36 9.03
CA ALA A 309 -0.85 -18.21 10.46
C ALA A 309 -1.14 -19.46 11.28
N THR A 310 -1.96 -20.37 10.73
CA THR A 310 -2.36 -21.60 11.38
C THR A 310 -1.63 -22.75 10.70
N PRO A 311 -0.94 -23.63 11.44
CA PRO A 311 -0.45 -24.86 10.86
C PRO A 311 -1.65 -25.59 10.27
N ARG A 312 -1.65 -25.83 8.96
CA ARG A 312 -2.39 -26.99 8.46
C ARG A 312 -1.67 -28.17 9.11
N GLU A 313 -2.28 -28.77 10.12
CA GLU A 313 -1.91 -30.12 10.52
C GLU A 313 -1.97 -30.96 9.24
N ALA A 314 -0.79 -31.25 8.68
CA ALA A 314 -0.66 -32.23 7.62
C ALA A 314 -1.01 -33.56 8.28
N GLY A 315 -2.26 -33.98 8.14
CA GLY A 315 -2.73 -35.25 8.63
C GLY A 315 -2.00 -36.39 7.93
N ARG A 316 -1.33 -37.20 8.77
CA ARG A 316 -0.89 -38.60 8.59
C ARG A 316 0.03 -38.93 7.43
#